data_AF-E6ZWS2-F1
#
_entry.id   AF-E6ZWS2-F1
#
_cell.length_a   1.000
_cell.length_b   1.000
_cell.length_c   1.000
_cell.angle_alpha   90.00
_cell.angle_beta   90.00
_cell.angle_gamma   90.00
#
_symmetry.space_group_name_H-M   'P 1'
#
loop_
_entity.id
_entity.type
_entity.pdbx_description
1 polymer ?
#
loop_
_entity_poly.entity_id
_entity_poly.type
_entity_poly.pdbx_seq_one_letter_code
_entity_poly.pdbx_strand_id
1 'polypeptide(L)'
;MVNLPKPSALTSSADLQILPRASLASQLPSPSTPTCCYQFGLTTLPQQAQASLDSDVNSILSRLLTLSQLLAIPTLFARGDGQAWTHSEQHYPALLQWREQRVPALLAQVEQLLGELARSHIPQASSESLELVLGHTVCAVARYLPPHSVGVDSQPSRTRQASPEDGWTSNASQSKARDILATLHSDRTQLPAPSTLATALLTDYIKPIFRETAASSSAPTSAVNPVTGRRNPPAAGSLFISHLDAHLGQHRFGSADEDNDAADLAPRRFALRSDVGEGMEEVGERNEALGCVNVLAWCLDVLRLESEAEWSAVWPLIVPPLLTLLEHPQPRFRLRGSVVVHWLLRRPGREQGVLGTMLVRTGIGSLLERALHVNLTYIHDELCAPALLEQSIGALRQLILLTTAPIVYRDAAPSSDVPSTDGPEDDCGQRRMDALFSLVSEGVLSTWSYLPLPPASTQLGRDLTTVTCSAYITLTHDLAPPSPAHARLGGTARFLDVSLDWLFRSWLAHVAFDHTDQLEPTLAVLALAQRLLADDASAATRRFTGLILSSVAKCWICAVESRLRSSGLGWDGLERGLSALLVRVSQLDPSVEARWSQLVKLDKRLDVLLPSH
;
A
#
# COMPACT_ATOMS: atom_id res chain seq x y z
N MET A 1 -10.50 20.16 22.51
CA MET A 1 -10.25 21.47 21.86
C MET A 1 -8.80 21.86 22.11
N VAL A 2 -7.93 21.53 21.17
CA VAL A 2 -6.51 21.91 21.21
C VAL A 2 -6.40 23.28 20.54
N ASN A 3 -5.92 24.29 21.29
CA ASN A 3 -5.70 25.64 20.77
C ASN A 3 -4.50 25.61 19.83
N LEU A 4 -4.76 25.77 18.52
CA LEU A 4 -3.71 26.05 17.54
C LEU A 4 -3.29 27.53 17.63
N PRO A 5 -1.99 27.85 17.53
CA PRO A 5 -1.53 29.23 17.54
C PRO A 5 -1.99 29.97 16.28
N LYS A 6 -2.45 31.21 16.46
CA LYS A 6 -2.84 32.11 15.36
C LYS A 6 -1.61 32.48 14.52
N PRO A 7 -1.70 32.49 13.18
CA PRO A 7 -0.64 33.04 12.35
C PRO A 7 -0.62 34.57 12.50
N SER A 8 0.51 35.09 12.96
CA SER A 8 0.77 36.54 12.96
C SER A 8 0.88 37.05 11.53
N ALA A 9 0.11 38.09 11.26
CA ALA A 9 0.09 38.83 10.00
C ALA A 9 1.47 39.41 9.66
N LEU A 10 1.92 39.19 8.43
CA LEU A 10 2.97 39.98 7.79
C LEU A 10 2.34 40.81 6.66
N THR A 11 2.06 42.07 6.99
CA THR A 11 1.91 43.16 6.01
C THR A 11 3.14 44.04 6.11
N SER A 12 3.95 44.12 5.05
CA SER A 12 4.36 45.37 4.40
C SER A 12 5.63 45.19 3.56
N SER A 13 5.45 45.26 2.24
CA SER A 13 6.20 46.07 1.27
C SER A 13 7.51 46.76 1.71
N ALA A 14 8.56 46.54 0.89
CA ALA A 14 9.58 47.48 0.38
C ALA A 14 11.04 47.02 0.56
N ASP A 15 11.78 47.23 -0.53
CA ASP A 15 13.24 47.29 -0.69
C ASP A 15 14.01 46.00 -1.05
N LEU A 16 14.05 45.75 -2.37
CA LEU A 16 15.07 44.96 -3.07
C LEU A 16 16.44 45.63 -2.94
N GLN A 17 17.24 45.22 -1.96
CA GLN A 17 18.68 45.42 -1.98
C GLN A 17 19.37 44.26 -2.70
N ILE A 18 20.07 44.60 -3.79
CA ILE A 18 20.96 43.71 -4.52
C ILE A 18 22.18 43.41 -3.63
N LEU A 19 22.32 42.15 -3.18
CA LEU A 19 23.48 41.67 -2.44
C LEU A 19 24.65 41.38 -3.41
N PRO A 20 25.90 41.74 -3.06
CA PRO A 20 27.07 41.49 -3.90
C PRO A 20 27.52 40.02 -3.81
N ARG A 21 28.01 39.50 -4.95
CA ARG A 21 28.69 38.20 -5.05
C ARG A 21 29.87 38.15 -4.05
N ALA A 22 29.72 37.37 -2.99
CA ALA A 22 30.83 36.95 -2.14
C ALA A 22 31.51 35.73 -2.77
N SER A 23 32.78 35.90 -3.14
CA SER A 23 33.71 34.82 -3.44
C SER A 23 34.12 34.12 -2.14
N LEU A 24 33.72 32.86 -1.95
CA LEU A 24 34.17 32.04 -0.83
C LEU A 24 35.34 31.16 -1.27
N ALA A 25 36.48 31.40 -0.65
CA ALA A 25 37.69 30.60 -0.74
C ALA A 25 37.52 29.28 0.03
N SER A 26 38.08 28.20 -0.51
CA SER A 26 38.14 26.88 0.12
C SER A 26 39.14 26.87 1.28
N GLN A 27 38.73 26.38 2.45
CA GLN A 27 39.65 25.83 3.44
C GLN A 27 39.14 24.46 3.90
N LEU A 28 39.95 23.43 3.63
CA LEU A 28 39.82 22.07 4.18
C LEU A 28 40.19 22.06 5.67
N PRO A 29 39.53 21.23 6.49
CA PRO A 29 40.16 20.58 7.63
C PRO A 29 40.74 19.20 7.25
N SER A 30 41.89 18.88 7.83
CA SER A 30 42.62 17.62 7.68
C SER A 30 42.03 16.48 8.53
N PRO A 31 42.11 15.20 8.09
CA PRO A 31 41.52 14.07 8.81
C PRO A 31 42.53 13.36 9.71
N SER A 32 42.11 12.98 10.92
CA SER A 32 42.78 11.91 11.66
C SER A 32 41.81 11.23 12.62
N THR A 33 41.14 10.18 12.15
CA THR A 33 40.74 9.03 12.96
C THR A 33 40.58 7.80 12.05
N PRO A 34 41.03 6.61 12.47
CA PRO A 34 41.14 5.45 11.60
C PRO A 34 39.78 4.75 11.46
N THR A 35 39.33 4.53 10.22
CA THR A 35 38.17 3.70 9.92
C THR A 35 38.50 2.24 10.18
N CYS A 36 37.65 1.63 11.02
CA CYS A 36 37.62 0.21 11.36
C CYS A 36 37.38 -0.65 10.10
N CYS A 37 38.45 -1.27 9.59
CA CYS A 37 38.39 -2.20 8.47
C CYS A 37 38.03 -3.61 8.98
N TYR A 38 36.81 -4.07 8.69
CA TYR A 38 36.51 -5.50 8.63
C TYR A 38 36.31 -5.89 7.17
N GLN A 39 37.26 -6.66 6.65
CA GLN A 39 37.25 -7.29 5.33
C GLN A 39 36.36 -8.55 5.37
N PHE A 40 35.32 -8.60 4.54
CA PHE A 40 34.66 -9.83 4.13
C PHE A 40 34.48 -9.81 2.61
N GLY A 41 34.80 -10.94 1.98
CA GLY A 41 34.95 -11.06 0.53
C GLY A 41 33.63 -11.04 -0.21
N LEU A 42 33.53 -10.10 -1.16
CA LEU A 42 32.94 -10.23 -2.50
C LEU A 42 33.06 -8.90 -3.27
N THR A 43 34.17 -8.18 -3.11
CA THR A 43 34.47 -6.98 -3.91
C THR A 43 35.19 -7.29 -5.23
N THR A 44 35.51 -8.56 -5.48
CA THR A 44 36.18 -9.00 -6.71
C THR A 44 35.51 -10.25 -7.26
N LEU A 45 35.16 -10.23 -8.55
CA LEU A 45 34.87 -11.44 -9.33
C LEU A 45 36.00 -12.44 -9.04
N PRO A 46 35.73 -13.70 -8.68
CA PRO A 46 36.77 -14.66 -8.38
C PRO A 46 37.74 -14.75 -9.56
N GLN A 47 39.00 -14.34 -9.37
CA GLN A 47 40.04 -14.40 -10.42
C GLN A 47 40.22 -15.83 -10.97
N GLN A 48 39.82 -16.86 -10.22
CA GLN A 48 39.87 -18.26 -10.64
C GLN A 48 38.72 -18.69 -11.56
N ALA A 49 37.62 -17.93 -11.67
CA ALA A 49 36.52 -18.21 -12.60
C ALA A 49 36.79 -17.67 -14.02
N GLN A 50 37.85 -16.88 -14.22
CA GLN A 50 38.13 -16.20 -15.50
C GLN A 50 38.80 -17.10 -16.55
N ALA A 51 39.27 -18.30 -16.18
CA ALA A 51 40.13 -19.10 -17.06
C ALA A 51 39.42 -20.08 -18.01
N SER A 52 38.08 -20.24 -17.96
CA SER A 52 37.38 -21.30 -18.71
C SER A 52 36.03 -20.92 -19.35
N LEU A 53 35.68 -19.64 -19.41
CA LEU A 53 34.45 -19.14 -20.02
C LEU A 53 34.75 -18.53 -21.40
N ASP A 54 33.84 -18.72 -22.36
CA ASP A 54 33.87 -17.98 -23.63
C ASP A 54 33.97 -16.48 -23.34
N SER A 55 34.88 -15.79 -24.02
CA SER A 55 35.16 -14.35 -23.84
C SER A 55 33.90 -13.49 -23.86
N ASP A 56 32.86 -13.98 -24.54
CA ASP A 56 31.64 -13.26 -24.83
C ASP A 56 30.69 -13.22 -23.61
N VAL A 57 30.52 -14.32 -22.86
CA VAL A 57 29.61 -14.34 -21.68
C VAL A 57 30.17 -13.47 -20.55
N ASN A 58 31.46 -13.56 -20.28
CA ASN A 58 32.11 -12.72 -19.26
C ASN A 58 32.04 -11.23 -19.61
N SER A 59 32.17 -10.90 -20.89
CA SER A 59 31.99 -9.53 -21.37
C SER A 59 30.56 -9.04 -21.14
N ILE A 60 29.54 -9.87 -21.44
CA ILE A 60 28.13 -9.53 -21.18
C ILE A 60 27.88 -9.32 -19.68
N LEU A 61 28.34 -10.24 -18.82
CA LEU A 61 28.17 -10.13 -17.37
C LEU A 61 28.87 -8.90 -16.78
N SER A 62 30.10 -8.62 -17.21
CA SER A 62 30.81 -7.41 -16.78
C SER A 62 30.07 -6.15 -17.20
N ARG A 63 29.54 -6.09 -18.43
CA ARG A 63 28.76 -4.94 -18.91
C ARG A 63 27.43 -4.79 -18.18
N LEU A 64 26.72 -5.89 -17.89
CA LEU A 64 25.50 -5.88 -17.09
C LEU A 64 25.76 -5.32 -15.69
N LEU A 65 26.84 -5.78 -15.04
CA LEU A 65 27.23 -5.27 -13.73
C LEU A 65 27.53 -3.78 -13.78
N THR A 66 28.33 -3.31 -14.76
CA THR A 66 28.60 -1.88 -14.94
C THR A 66 27.32 -1.07 -15.19
N LEU A 67 26.40 -1.55 -16.03
CA LEU A 67 25.12 -0.87 -16.25
C LEU A 67 24.26 -0.83 -14.98
N SER A 68 24.24 -1.91 -14.19
CA SER A 68 23.51 -1.96 -12.92
C SER A 68 24.04 -0.93 -11.91
N GLN A 69 25.35 -0.68 -11.89
CA GLN A 69 25.99 0.36 -11.10
C GLN A 69 25.62 1.76 -11.60
N LEU A 70 25.63 1.98 -12.92
CA LEU A 70 25.25 3.27 -13.52
C LEU A 70 23.77 3.61 -13.34
N LEU A 71 22.94 2.61 -13.00
CA LEU A 71 21.54 2.76 -12.61
C LEU A 71 21.38 3.12 -11.12
N ALA A 72 22.45 3.26 -10.33
CA ALA A 72 22.37 3.82 -8.99
C ALA A 72 21.91 5.28 -9.04
N ILE A 73 21.14 5.69 -8.03
CA ILE A 73 20.65 7.07 -7.94
C ILE A 73 21.81 7.94 -7.45
N PRO A 74 22.20 9.00 -8.18
CA PRO A 74 23.25 9.90 -7.73
C PRO A 74 22.88 10.57 -6.39
N THR A 75 23.81 10.58 -5.44
CA THR A 75 23.68 11.27 -4.14
C THR A 75 23.39 12.75 -4.28
N LEU A 76 23.80 13.37 -5.40
CA LEU A 76 23.48 14.75 -5.75
C LEU A 76 21.98 15.06 -5.67
N PHE A 77 21.13 14.06 -5.93
CA PHE A 77 19.68 14.25 -5.93
C PHE A 77 19.07 13.99 -4.55
N ALA A 78 19.71 13.16 -3.71
CA ALA A 78 19.12 12.59 -2.50
C ALA A 78 19.32 13.48 -1.24
N ARG A 79 18.30 13.68 -0.39
CA ARG A 79 18.47 14.23 0.99
C ARG A 79 18.68 13.11 2.00
N GLY A 80 19.55 13.32 3.00
CA GLY A 80 19.79 12.39 4.12
C GLY A 80 18.56 11.76 4.79
N ASP A 81 17.41 12.44 4.81
CA ASP A 81 16.16 11.94 5.40
C ASP A 81 15.44 10.83 4.57
N GLY A 82 15.86 10.63 3.32
CA GLY A 82 15.26 9.62 2.43
C GLY A 82 13.82 9.96 2.07
N GLN A 83 13.40 11.21 2.29
CA GLN A 83 12.02 11.66 2.25
C GLN A 83 11.77 12.75 1.21
N ALA A 84 12.74 13.61 0.90
CA ALA A 84 12.53 14.67 -0.06
C ALA A 84 13.81 14.95 -0.84
N TRP A 85 13.80 14.69 -2.14
CA TRP A 85 14.90 15.10 -3.02
C TRP A 85 15.20 16.58 -2.78
N THR A 86 16.47 16.97 -2.83
CA THR A 86 16.77 18.39 -2.84
C THR A 86 16.18 18.94 -4.14
N HIS A 87 15.01 19.58 -4.05
CA HIS A 87 14.54 20.52 -5.05
C HIS A 87 15.39 21.80 -4.98
N SER A 88 16.72 21.62 -4.96
CA SER A 88 17.62 22.63 -5.42
C SER A 88 17.20 22.88 -6.87
N GLU A 89 16.61 24.04 -7.12
CA GLU A 89 16.28 24.49 -8.47
C GLU A 89 17.50 24.37 -9.40
N GLN A 90 18.72 24.41 -8.84
CA GLN A 90 19.97 24.26 -9.57
C GLN A 90 20.21 22.83 -10.08
N HIS A 91 19.77 21.78 -9.37
CA HIS A 91 20.00 20.38 -9.76
C HIS A 91 18.81 19.74 -10.47
N TYR A 92 17.64 20.39 -10.46
CA TYR A 92 16.43 19.88 -11.08
C TYR A 92 16.56 19.57 -12.59
N PRO A 93 17.22 20.41 -13.43
CA PRO A 93 17.42 20.07 -14.84
C PRO A 93 18.30 18.82 -15.04
N ALA A 94 19.31 18.63 -14.21
CA ALA A 94 20.19 17.46 -14.26
C ALA A 94 19.44 16.18 -13.84
N LEU A 95 18.57 16.28 -12.82
CA LEU A 95 17.68 15.20 -12.41
C LEU A 95 16.73 14.81 -13.56
N LEU A 96 16.08 15.78 -14.20
CA LEU A 96 15.18 15.53 -15.33
C LEU A 96 15.92 14.88 -16.50
N GLN A 97 17.12 15.35 -16.85
CA GLN A 97 17.91 14.74 -17.91
C GLN A 97 18.30 13.29 -17.56
N TRP A 98 18.72 13.06 -16.31
CA TRP A 98 19.05 11.71 -15.84
C TRP A 98 17.83 10.78 -15.86
N ARG A 99 16.69 11.22 -15.31
CA ARG A 99 15.41 10.48 -15.25
C ARG A 99 14.82 10.18 -16.63
N GLU A 100 14.75 11.18 -17.51
CA GLU A 100 14.00 11.08 -18.78
C GLU A 100 14.85 10.55 -19.94
N GLN A 101 16.18 10.73 -19.90
CA GLN A 101 17.05 10.34 -21.03
C GLN A 101 18.00 9.21 -20.63
N ARG A 102 18.77 9.39 -19.56
CA ARG A 102 19.86 8.47 -19.23
C ARG A 102 19.34 7.15 -18.69
N VAL A 103 18.41 7.17 -17.75
CA VAL A 103 17.84 5.95 -17.15
C VAL A 103 17.16 5.05 -18.20
N PRO A 104 16.24 5.53 -19.05
CA PRO A 104 15.64 4.70 -20.09
C PRO A 104 16.67 4.11 -21.07
N ALA A 105 17.69 4.89 -21.44
CA ALA A 105 18.76 4.42 -22.32
C ALA A 105 19.62 3.31 -21.67
N LEU A 106 19.94 3.45 -20.37
CA LEU A 106 20.66 2.42 -19.61
C LEU A 106 19.81 1.15 -19.47
N LEU A 107 18.52 1.27 -19.14
CA LEU A 107 17.61 0.13 -19.04
C LEU A 107 17.46 -0.59 -20.39
N ALA A 108 17.36 0.13 -21.50
CA ALA A 108 17.31 -0.48 -22.83
C ALA A 108 18.59 -1.29 -23.17
N GLN A 109 19.76 -0.83 -22.71
CA GLN A 109 21.00 -1.59 -22.86
C GLN A 109 21.03 -2.84 -21.96
N VAL A 110 20.51 -2.76 -20.73
CA VAL A 110 20.36 -3.92 -19.84
C VAL A 110 19.44 -4.96 -20.48
N GLU A 111 18.29 -4.54 -21.01
CA GLU A 111 17.35 -5.41 -21.73
C GLU A 111 18.02 -6.10 -22.92
N GLN A 112 18.76 -5.36 -23.74
CA GLN A 112 19.51 -5.92 -24.87
C GLN A 112 20.54 -6.97 -24.42
N LEU A 113 21.33 -6.67 -23.38
CA LEU A 113 22.35 -7.57 -22.88
C LEU A 113 21.76 -8.83 -22.24
N LEU A 114 20.61 -8.73 -21.56
CA LEU A 114 19.88 -9.91 -21.09
C LEU A 114 19.36 -10.76 -22.25
N GLY A 115 18.91 -10.14 -23.34
CA GLY A 115 18.53 -10.84 -24.56
C GLY A 115 19.71 -11.49 -25.30
N GLU A 116 20.90 -10.91 -25.25
CA GLU A 116 22.15 -11.54 -25.70
C GLU A 116 22.53 -12.71 -24.78
N LEU A 117 22.52 -12.50 -23.47
CA LEU A 117 22.85 -13.52 -22.47
C LEU A 117 21.93 -14.75 -22.57
N ALA A 118 20.63 -14.54 -22.78
CA ALA A 118 19.65 -15.61 -22.93
C ALA A 118 19.83 -16.45 -24.21
N ARG A 119 20.53 -15.92 -25.23
CA ARG A 119 20.88 -16.62 -26.47
C ARG A 119 22.25 -17.30 -26.41
N SER A 120 23.12 -16.86 -25.51
CA SER A 120 24.45 -17.42 -25.32
C SER A 120 24.39 -18.75 -24.58
N HIS A 121 25.28 -19.68 -24.95
CA HIS A 121 25.41 -20.96 -24.24
C HIS A 121 26.16 -20.74 -22.91
N ILE A 122 25.47 -20.90 -21.79
CA ILE A 122 26.05 -20.66 -20.46
C ILE A 122 26.68 -21.96 -19.93
N PRO A 123 28.00 -22.00 -19.67
CA PRO A 123 28.63 -23.17 -19.05
C PRO A 123 28.13 -23.37 -17.61
N GLN A 124 27.92 -24.62 -17.21
CA GLN A 124 27.39 -24.95 -15.87
C GLN A 124 28.28 -24.46 -14.71
N ALA A 125 29.58 -24.27 -14.95
CA ALA A 125 30.55 -23.82 -13.94
C ALA A 125 30.43 -22.33 -13.56
N SER A 126 29.67 -21.50 -14.30
CA SER A 126 29.55 -20.06 -14.05
C SER A 126 28.32 -19.64 -13.24
N SER A 127 27.62 -20.59 -12.60
CA SER A 127 26.34 -20.33 -11.93
C SER A 127 26.41 -19.21 -10.88
N GLU A 128 27.45 -19.22 -10.03
CA GLU A 128 27.53 -18.26 -8.90
C GLU A 128 27.76 -16.81 -9.35
N SER A 129 28.69 -16.59 -10.29
CA SER A 129 28.94 -15.23 -10.83
C SER A 129 27.75 -14.71 -11.62
N LEU A 130 27.06 -15.60 -12.34
CA LEU A 130 25.84 -15.28 -13.07
C LEU A 130 24.71 -14.88 -12.10
N GLU A 131 24.44 -15.69 -11.07
CA GLU A 131 23.44 -15.40 -10.04
C GLU A 131 23.70 -14.07 -9.34
N LEU A 132 24.97 -13.78 -9.00
CA LEU A 132 25.36 -12.51 -8.39
C LEU A 132 25.05 -11.32 -9.30
N VAL A 133 25.48 -11.36 -10.56
CA VAL A 133 25.27 -10.26 -11.53
C VAL A 133 23.77 -10.08 -11.84
N LEU A 134 23.03 -11.17 -12.00
CA LEU A 134 21.58 -11.10 -12.19
C LEU A 134 20.88 -10.55 -10.93
N GLY A 135 21.35 -10.91 -9.74
CA GLY A 135 20.84 -10.37 -8.48
C GLY A 135 21.05 -8.85 -8.38
N HIS A 136 22.25 -8.37 -8.71
CA HIS A 136 22.52 -6.93 -8.82
C HIS A 136 21.63 -6.25 -9.85
N THR A 137 21.41 -6.90 -10.99
CA THR A 137 20.52 -6.38 -12.04
C THR A 137 19.09 -6.25 -11.52
N VAL A 138 18.56 -7.26 -10.83
CA VAL A 138 17.23 -7.18 -10.18
C VAL A 138 17.19 -6.03 -9.18
N CYS A 139 18.17 -5.93 -8.29
CA CYS A 139 18.23 -4.87 -7.28
C CYS A 139 18.29 -3.47 -7.88
N ALA A 140 19.03 -3.27 -8.96
CA ALA A 140 19.15 -1.99 -9.65
C ALA A 140 17.87 -1.64 -10.41
N VAL A 141 17.32 -2.60 -11.16
CA VAL A 141 16.15 -2.39 -12.03
C VAL A 141 14.85 -2.25 -11.21
N ALA A 142 14.69 -3.04 -10.14
CA ALA A 142 13.48 -3.03 -9.31
C ALA A 142 13.21 -1.68 -8.66
N ARG A 143 14.23 -0.84 -8.46
CA ARG A 143 14.05 0.53 -7.99
C ARG A 143 13.07 1.26 -8.91
N TYR A 144 13.20 1.12 -10.22
CA TYR A 144 12.46 1.91 -11.21
C TYR A 144 11.00 1.46 -11.42
N LEU A 145 10.51 0.53 -10.60
CA LEU A 145 9.08 0.19 -10.54
C LEU A 145 8.37 1.09 -9.53
N PRO A 146 7.13 1.54 -9.83
CA PRO A 146 6.37 2.29 -8.86
C PRO A 146 5.91 1.36 -7.73
N PRO A 147 5.69 1.89 -6.51
CA PRO A 147 5.45 1.09 -5.31
C PRO A 147 4.21 0.17 -5.37
N HIS A 148 3.27 0.51 -6.26
CA HIS A 148 2.01 -0.20 -6.47
C HIS A 148 2.04 -1.15 -7.68
N SER A 149 3.12 -1.21 -8.47
CA SER A 149 3.30 -2.19 -9.56
C SER A 149 3.89 -3.52 -9.06
N VAL A 150 3.61 -3.89 -7.81
CA VAL A 150 4.04 -5.16 -7.25
C VAL A 150 3.25 -6.29 -7.96
N GLY A 151 3.95 -7.06 -8.79
CA GLY A 151 3.44 -8.15 -9.62
C GLY A 151 3.59 -7.88 -11.12
N VAL A 152 4.29 -8.76 -11.84
CA VAL A 152 4.54 -8.63 -13.28
C VAL A 152 3.24 -8.57 -14.10
N ASP A 153 2.16 -9.21 -13.61
CA ASP A 153 0.87 -9.34 -14.30
C ASP A 153 -0.23 -8.37 -13.82
N SER A 154 0.08 -7.50 -12.85
CA SER A 154 -0.90 -6.54 -12.31
C SER A 154 -1.19 -5.45 -13.35
N GLN A 155 -2.22 -5.65 -14.20
CA GLN A 155 -2.70 -4.55 -15.03
C GLN A 155 -3.13 -3.38 -14.14
N PRO A 156 -2.73 -2.14 -14.46
CA PRO A 156 -3.16 -0.98 -13.69
C PRO A 156 -4.68 -0.89 -13.79
N SER A 157 -5.36 -1.18 -12.67
CA SER A 157 -6.79 -0.92 -12.54
C SER A 157 -7.02 0.53 -12.88
N ARG A 158 -7.91 0.81 -13.84
CA ARG A 158 -8.21 2.15 -14.40
C ARG A 158 -8.78 3.15 -13.38
N THR A 159 -8.80 2.83 -12.10
CA THR A 159 -9.15 3.78 -11.04
C THR A 159 -8.09 4.88 -11.02
N ARG A 160 -8.49 6.04 -11.56
CA ARG A 160 -7.76 7.30 -11.52
C ARG A 160 -7.28 7.58 -10.10
N GLN A 161 -6.04 7.28 -9.82
CA GLN A 161 -5.25 8.14 -8.96
C GLN A 161 -4.02 8.49 -9.79
N ALA A 162 -3.82 9.79 -9.98
CA ALA A 162 -2.47 10.29 -10.17
C ALA A 162 -1.75 9.87 -8.90
N SER A 163 -1.19 8.64 -8.91
CA SER A 163 -0.34 8.19 -7.83
C SER A 163 0.68 9.31 -7.66
N PRO A 164 0.91 9.81 -6.44
CA PRO A 164 1.97 10.78 -6.24
C PRO A 164 3.21 10.16 -6.90
N GLU A 165 3.61 10.72 -8.05
CA GLU A 165 4.81 10.25 -8.70
C GLU A 165 5.87 10.43 -7.61
N ASP A 166 6.59 9.36 -7.26
CA ASP A 166 7.74 9.48 -6.35
C ASP A 166 8.79 10.48 -6.91
N GLY A 167 8.55 11.02 -8.12
CA GLY A 167 9.22 12.17 -8.74
C GLY A 167 10.41 11.77 -9.60
N TRP A 168 10.81 10.50 -9.51
CA TRP A 168 12.12 10.04 -9.96
C TRP A 168 12.06 8.93 -11.02
N THR A 169 10.92 8.26 -11.22
CA THR A 169 10.73 7.30 -12.33
C THR A 169 9.88 7.91 -13.44
N SER A 170 10.25 7.71 -14.70
CA SER A 170 9.43 8.06 -15.86
C SER A 170 8.59 6.86 -16.29
N ASN A 171 7.46 7.09 -16.96
CA ASN A 171 6.67 5.98 -17.53
C ASN A 171 7.53 5.09 -18.46
N ALA A 172 8.48 5.69 -19.18
CA ALA A 172 9.44 4.97 -20.00
C ALA A 172 10.36 4.06 -19.17
N SER A 173 10.94 4.56 -18.07
CA SER A 173 11.78 3.74 -17.19
C SER A 173 10.99 2.62 -16.51
N GLN A 174 9.75 2.92 -16.07
CA GLN A 174 8.87 1.93 -15.44
C GLN A 174 8.51 0.79 -16.40
N SER A 175 8.16 1.12 -17.66
CA SER A 175 7.87 0.11 -18.68
C SER A 175 9.08 -0.79 -18.90
N LYS A 176 10.26 -0.19 -19.14
CA LYS A 176 11.50 -0.94 -19.39
C LYS A 176 11.93 -1.79 -18.20
N ALA A 177 11.83 -1.27 -16.99
CA ALA A 177 12.12 -2.02 -15.78
C ALA A 177 11.21 -3.25 -15.63
N ARG A 178 9.91 -3.09 -15.94
CA ARG A 178 8.94 -4.20 -15.94
C ARG A 178 9.30 -5.26 -16.98
N ASP A 179 9.65 -4.85 -18.21
CA ASP A 179 10.03 -5.77 -19.30
C ASP A 179 11.28 -6.58 -18.95
N ILE A 180 12.29 -5.93 -18.35
CA ILE A 180 13.52 -6.59 -17.86
C ILE A 180 13.20 -7.61 -16.77
N LEU A 181 12.43 -7.22 -15.76
CA LEU A 181 12.10 -8.11 -14.64
C LEU A 181 11.18 -9.27 -15.06
N ALA A 182 10.31 -9.05 -16.04
CA ALA A 182 9.51 -10.11 -16.66
C ALA A 182 10.37 -11.10 -17.46
N THR A 183 11.42 -10.61 -18.12
CA THR A 183 12.40 -11.46 -18.81
C THR A 183 13.14 -12.34 -17.80
N LEU A 184 13.55 -11.79 -16.66
CA LEU A 184 14.20 -12.53 -15.57
C LEU A 184 13.24 -13.48 -14.81
N HIS A 185 11.94 -13.24 -14.87
CA HIS A 185 10.92 -14.13 -14.31
C HIS A 185 10.63 -15.35 -15.22
N SER A 186 10.92 -15.27 -16.51
CA SER A 186 10.51 -16.28 -17.49
C SER A 186 11.39 -17.55 -17.43
N ASP A 187 10.78 -18.69 -17.10
CA ASP A 187 11.42 -20.04 -17.12
C ASP A 187 11.93 -20.49 -18.50
N ARG A 188 11.68 -19.70 -19.55
CA ARG A 188 12.02 -20.04 -20.94
C ARG A 188 13.48 -19.74 -21.30
N THR A 189 14.25 -19.19 -20.38
CA THR A 189 15.62 -18.76 -20.62
C THR A 189 16.60 -19.79 -20.07
N GLN A 190 17.82 -19.87 -20.64
CA GLN A 190 18.92 -20.67 -20.10
C GLN A 190 19.52 -20.08 -18.80
N LEU A 191 18.85 -19.10 -18.20
CA LEU A 191 19.29 -18.43 -16.98
C LEU A 191 19.04 -19.34 -15.76
N PRO A 192 19.69 -19.05 -14.61
CA PRO A 192 19.43 -19.76 -13.36
C PRO A 192 17.93 -19.74 -13.05
N ALA A 193 17.44 -20.83 -12.46
CA ALA A 193 16.04 -20.92 -12.08
C ALA A 193 15.65 -19.66 -11.27
N PRO A 194 14.59 -18.95 -11.65
CA PRO A 194 14.19 -17.71 -10.99
C PRO A 194 14.04 -17.86 -9.47
N SER A 195 13.57 -19.02 -9.00
CA SER A 195 13.44 -19.35 -7.58
C SER A 195 14.78 -19.41 -6.83
N THR A 196 15.86 -19.88 -7.47
CA THR A 196 17.22 -19.86 -6.91
C THR A 196 17.68 -18.42 -6.73
N LEU A 197 17.49 -17.58 -7.76
CA LEU A 197 17.86 -16.17 -7.71
C LEU A 197 17.06 -15.42 -6.62
N ALA A 198 15.75 -15.66 -6.53
CA ALA A 198 14.90 -15.07 -5.50
C ALA A 198 15.33 -15.50 -4.08
N THR A 199 15.70 -16.77 -3.89
CA THR A 199 16.19 -17.28 -2.60
C THR A 199 17.52 -16.66 -2.20
N ALA A 200 18.44 -16.48 -3.16
CA ALA A 200 19.71 -15.78 -2.95
C ALA A 200 19.46 -14.32 -2.56
N LEU A 201 18.61 -13.60 -3.30
CA LEU A 201 18.22 -12.23 -2.99
C LEU A 201 17.57 -12.10 -1.60
N LEU A 202 16.67 -13.02 -1.23
CA LEU A 202 16.06 -13.00 0.09
C LEU A 202 17.08 -13.22 1.21
N THR A 203 18.04 -14.13 1.00
CA THR A 203 19.04 -14.50 2.01
C THR A 203 20.14 -13.46 2.16
N ASP A 204 20.64 -12.97 1.03
CA ASP A 204 21.85 -12.17 0.99
C ASP A 204 21.55 -10.68 0.89
N TYR A 205 20.44 -10.27 0.26
CA TYR A 205 20.09 -8.87 0.05
C TYR A 205 19.00 -8.39 1.02
N ILE A 206 17.85 -9.05 1.06
CA ILE A 206 16.72 -8.60 1.89
C ILE A 206 16.99 -8.85 3.37
N LYS A 207 17.31 -10.09 3.76
CA LYS A 207 17.43 -10.46 5.18
C LYS A 207 18.40 -9.58 5.99
N PRO A 208 19.59 -9.16 5.49
CA PRO A 208 20.47 -8.32 6.29
C PRO A 208 19.96 -6.88 6.47
N ILE A 209 19.27 -6.29 5.47
CA ILE A 209 18.60 -4.97 5.57
C ILE A 209 17.71 -4.91 6.81
N PHE A 210 16.96 -5.99 7.06
CA PHE A 210 15.97 -6.06 8.14
C PHE A 210 16.53 -6.67 9.45
N ARG A 211 17.80 -7.08 9.49
CA ARG A 211 18.47 -7.59 10.71
C ARG A 211 19.15 -6.49 11.52
N GLU A 212 19.73 -5.49 10.85
CA GLU A 212 20.59 -4.49 11.50
C GLU A 212 19.84 -3.46 12.34
N THR A 213 18.55 -3.20 12.05
CA THR A 213 17.73 -2.24 12.80
C THR A 213 17.41 -2.64 14.24
N ALA A 214 17.65 -3.91 14.64
CA ALA A 214 17.46 -4.36 16.01
C ALA A 214 18.62 -4.00 16.96
N ALA A 215 19.78 -3.60 16.43
CA ALA A 215 20.98 -3.36 17.24
C ALA A 215 21.15 -1.89 17.68
N SER A 216 20.60 -0.93 16.94
CA SER A 216 20.84 0.51 17.18
C SER A 216 19.84 1.16 18.13
N SER A 217 18.74 0.49 18.51
CA SER A 217 17.86 0.95 19.59
C SER A 217 18.04 0.07 20.83
N SER A 218 18.35 0.68 21.97
CA SER A 218 18.57 0.03 23.28
C SER A 218 17.35 -0.68 23.89
N ALA A 219 16.33 -1.00 23.08
CA ALA A 219 15.18 -1.83 23.46
C ALA A 219 14.93 -2.90 22.38
N PRO A 220 14.63 -4.15 22.75
CA PRO A 220 14.23 -5.18 21.80
C PRO A 220 12.85 -4.84 21.25
N THR A 221 12.79 -4.12 20.13
CA THR A 221 11.55 -3.62 19.52
C THR A 221 10.77 -4.71 18.77
N SER A 222 11.43 -5.79 18.34
CA SER A 222 10.73 -6.89 17.68
C SER A 222 10.20 -7.91 18.68
N ALA A 223 8.88 -8.04 18.74
CA ALA A 223 8.21 -9.14 19.43
C ALA A 223 8.48 -10.50 18.76
N VAL A 224 9.28 -10.57 17.69
CA VAL A 224 9.53 -11.78 16.88
C VAL A 224 11.01 -12.14 16.91
N ASN A 225 11.31 -13.41 17.16
CA ASN A 225 12.67 -13.95 17.14
C ASN A 225 13.21 -13.96 15.68
N PRO A 226 14.36 -13.32 15.40
CA PRO A 226 14.88 -13.17 14.04
C PRO A 226 15.44 -14.47 13.43
N VAL A 227 15.58 -15.53 14.24
CA VAL A 227 16.02 -16.85 13.78
C VAL A 227 14.82 -17.74 13.45
N THR A 228 13.76 -17.66 14.26
CA THR A 228 12.64 -18.61 14.16
C THR A 228 11.36 -18.03 13.58
N GLY A 229 11.25 -16.70 13.46
CA GLY A 229 10.01 -16.02 13.06
C GLY A 229 8.87 -16.14 14.08
N ARG A 230 9.13 -16.74 15.27
CA ARG A 230 8.13 -16.92 16.33
C ARG A 230 8.10 -15.72 17.26
N ARG A 231 6.92 -15.45 17.83
CA ARG A 231 6.76 -14.41 18.85
C ARG A 231 7.57 -14.74 20.11
N ASN A 232 8.41 -13.82 20.57
CA ASN A 232 9.09 -13.91 21.85
C ASN A 232 8.05 -13.83 22.99
N PRO A 233 8.24 -14.60 24.09
CA PRO A 233 7.37 -14.46 25.26
C PRO A 233 7.45 -13.01 25.78
N PRO A 234 6.34 -12.44 26.27
CA PRO A 234 6.34 -11.10 26.85
C PRO A 234 7.34 -11.05 28.02
N ALA A 235 8.11 -9.96 28.10
CA ALA A 235 9.05 -9.77 29.20
C ALA A 235 8.29 -9.85 30.54
N ALA A 236 8.81 -10.63 31.48
CA ALA A 236 8.21 -10.80 32.79
C ALA A 236 8.05 -9.42 33.47
N GLY A 237 6.81 -8.98 33.69
CA GLY A 237 6.48 -7.67 34.27
C GLY A 237 5.92 -6.62 33.30
N SER A 238 5.80 -6.93 32.01
CA SER A 238 5.10 -6.07 31.03
C SER A 238 3.60 -5.99 31.36
N LEU A 239 3.15 -4.85 31.89
CA LEU A 239 1.73 -4.53 32.07
C LEU A 239 1.06 -4.45 30.69
N PHE A 240 -0.19 -4.92 30.58
CA PHE A 240 -1.02 -5.07 29.36
C PHE A 240 -1.21 -3.81 28.48
N ILE A 241 -0.53 -2.71 28.76
CA ILE A 241 -0.48 -1.55 27.88
C ILE A 241 0.45 -1.93 26.72
N SER A 242 -0.13 -2.04 25.53
CA SER A 242 0.60 -2.24 24.29
C SER A 242 1.82 -1.30 24.26
N HIS A 243 3.04 -1.84 24.19
CA HIS A 243 4.26 -1.02 24.08
C HIS A 243 4.23 -0.06 22.87
N LEU A 244 3.35 -0.32 21.89
CA LEU A 244 3.05 0.63 20.83
C LEU A 244 2.43 1.93 21.39
N ASP A 245 1.45 1.87 22.28
CA ASP A 245 0.74 3.08 22.77
C ASP A 245 1.63 4.01 23.62
N ALA A 246 2.56 3.45 24.39
CA ALA A 246 3.41 4.25 25.29
C ALA A 246 4.55 4.99 24.58
N HIS A 247 5.02 4.49 23.42
CA HIS A 247 6.21 5.03 22.75
C HIS A 247 5.93 5.61 21.34
N LEU A 248 4.72 5.47 20.80
CA LEU A 248 4.34 6.03 19.49
C LEU A 248 4.37 7.57 19.45
N GLY A 249 4.35 8.26 20.59
CA GLY A 249 4.29 9.74 20.65
C GLY A 249 5.58 10.47 21.05
N GLN A 250 6.48 9.85 21.83
CA GLN A 250 7.51 10.62 22.57
C GLN A 250 8.95 10.54 22.02
N HIS A 251 9.30 9.56 21.17
CA HIS A 251 10.63 9.53 20.51
C HIS A 251 10.62 10.09 19.07
N ARG A 252 9.45 10.39 18.50
CA ARG A 252 9.27 10.60 17.05
C ARG A 252 9.76 11.92 16.45
N PHE A 253 10.09 12.94 17.24
CA PHE A 253 10.58 14.21 16.69
C PHE A 253 12.07 14.46 16.94
N GLY A 254 12.73 13.65 17.77
CA GLY A 254 14.16 13.82 18.07
C GLY A 254 15.08 12.95 17.21
N SER A 255 14.68 11.73 16.87
CA SER A 255 15.58 10.75 16.22
C SER A 255 15.45 10.65 14.71
N ALA A 256 14.41 11.22 14.08
CA ALA A 256 14.24 11.11 12.62
C ALA A 256 15.35 11.84 11.85
N ASP A 257 15.92 12.90 12.41
CA ASP A 257 17.08 13.61 11.86
C ASP A 257 18.40 12.83 12.07
N GLU A 258 18.45 11.91 13.04
CA GLU A 258 19.60 11.05 13.33
C GLU A 258 19.52 9.68 12.62
N ASP A 259 18.36 9.30 12.09
CA ASP A 259 18.09 8.03 11.38
C ASP A 259 18.51 8.06 9.89
N ASN A 260 19.43 8.96 9.51
CA ASN A 260 19.98 9.03 8.15
C ASN A 260 20.64 7.70 7.71
N ASP A 261 21.12 6.89 8.67
CA ASP A 261 21.74 5.59 8.43
C ASP A 261 20.72 4.53 7.96
N ALA A 262 19.42 4.68 8.28
CA ALA A 262 18.37 3.78 7.83
C ALA A 262 18.07 3.92 6.32
N ALA A 263 18.59 4.96 5.67
CA ALA A 263 18.48 5.14 4.22
C ALA A 263 19.55 4.38 3.42
N ASP A 264 20.55 3.77 4.09
CA ASP A 264 21.71 3.13 3.47
C ASP A 264 21.85 1.64 3.87
N LEU A 265 20.71 0.97 4.04
CA LEU A 265 20.66 -0.39 4.60
C LEU A 265 21.18 -1.52 3.69
N ALA A 266 21.75 -1.23 2.51
CA ALA A 266 22.20 -2.32 1.63
C ALA A 266 23.26 -3.20 2.31
N PRO A 267 23.11 -4.53 2.29
CA PRO A 267 24.08 -5.41 2.91
C PRO A 267 25.43 -5.28 2.25
N ARG A 268 26.52 -5.35 3.04
CA ARG A 268 27.90 -5.21 2.53
C ARG A 268 28.28 -6.16 1.40
N ARG A 269 27.60 -7.30 1.27
CA ARG A 269 27.78 -8.26 0.16
C ARG A 269 27.31 -7.69 -1.19
N PHE A 270 26.39 -6.73 -1.17
CA PHE A 270 25.92 -5.96 -2.32
C PHE A 270 26.40 -4.51 -2.31
N ALA A 271 27.02 -4.04 -1.22
CA ALA A 271 27.69 -2.75 -1.18
C ALA A 271 28.97 -2.84 -2.01
N LEU A 272 28.93 -2.23 -3.19
CA LEU A 272 30.04 -2.26 -4.12
C LEU A 272 31.03 -1.17 -3.71
N ARG A 273 32.15 -1.57 -3.12
CA ARG A 273 33.29 -0.66 -2.95
C ARG A 273 33.94 -0.50 -4.31
N SER A 274 33.86 0.69 -4.86
CA SER A 274 34.66 1.07 -6.02
C SER A 274 36.08 1.35 -5.50
N ASP A 275 37.04 0.48 -5.82
CA ASP A 275 38.49 0.71 -5.57
C ASP A 275 39.01 1.81 -6.52
N VAL A 276 38.37 2.99 -6.51
CA VAL A 276 38.82 4.14 -7.26
C VAL A 276 39.90 4.80 -6.42
N GLY A 277 41.11 4.85 -6.98
CA GLY A 277 42.33 5.27 -6.29
C GLY A 277 42.19 6.57 -5.51
N GLU A 278 42.94 6.63 -4.40
CA GLU A 278 43.08 7.77 -3.48
C GLU A 278 43.14 9.10 -4.25
N GLY A 279 42.02 9.85 -4.27
CA GLY A 279 42.01 11.20 -4.86
C GLY A 279 40.71 11.66 -5.51
N MET A 280 39.75 10.76 -5.77
CA MET A 280 38.43 11.14 -6.24
C MET A 280 37.47 11.19 -5.05
N GLU A 281 36.82 12.34 -4.80
CA GLU A 281 35.74 12.44 -3.79
C GLU A 281 34.78 11.28 -4.02
N GLU A 282 34.64 10.40 -3.02
CA GLU A 282 33.71 9.29 -3.04
C GLU A 282 32.30 9.87 -3.28
N VAL A 283 31.82 9.73 -4.51
CA VAL A 283 30.39 9.87 -4.78
C VAL A 283 29.75 8.67 -4.09
N GLY A 284 29.39 8.86 -2.81
CA GLY A 284 28.74 7.82 -2.03
C GLY A 284 27.52 7.32 -2.79
N GLU A 285 27.35 6.00 -2.84
CA GLU A 285 26.13 5.40 -3.38
C GLU A 285 25.10 5.36 -2.26
N ARG A 286 23.98 6.07 -2.45
CA ARG A 286 22.87 5.95 -1.51
C ARG A 286 22.00 4.77 -1.90
N ASN A 287 22.02 3.74 -1.07
CA ASN A 287 21.20 2.55 -1.22
C ASN A 287 19.83 2.76 -0.61
N GLU A 288 19.06 3.67 -1.20
CA GLU A 288 17.71 3.89 -0.74
C GLU A 288 16.91 2.57 -0.75
N ALA A 289 16.33 2.26 0.41
CA ALA A 289 15.37 1.19 0.64
C ALA A 289 14.14 1.25 -0.30
N LEU A 290 14.05 2.24 -1.18
CA LEU A 290 12.99 2.34 -2.18
C LEU A 290 12.94 1.12 -3.10
N GLY A 291 14.09 0.49 -3.40
CA GLY A 291 14.14 -0.71 -4.23
C GLY A 291 13.92 -2.02 -3.48
N CYS A 292 14.27 -2.11 -2.19
CA CYS A 292 14.26 -3.40 -1.50
C CYS A 292 12.85 -3.98 -1.35
N VAL A 293 11.83 -3.13 -1.24
CA VAL A 293 10.43 -3.58 -1.22
C VAL A 293 10.01 -4.14 -2.57
N ASN A 294 10.44 -3.51 -3.66
CA ASN A 294 10.19 -3.99 -5.02
C ASN A 294 10.96 -5.28 -5.32
N VAL A 295 12.17 -5.45 -4.76
CA VAL A 295 12.93 -6.70 -4.82
C VAL A 295 12.21 -7.78 -4.01
N LEU A 296 11.75 -7.49 -2.79
CA LEU A 296 10.96 -8.43 -1.97
C LEU A 296 9.69 -8.87 -2.71
N ALA A 297 8.97 -7.93 -3.30
CA ALA A 297 7.83 -8.16 -4.17
C ALA A 297 8.18 -9.08 -5.35
N TRP A 298 9.26 -8.78 -6.08
CA TRP A 298 9.71 -9.60 -7.21
C TRP A 298 10.11 -11.01 -6.75
N CYS A 299 10.86 -11.14 -5.66
CA CYS A 299 11.26 -12.43 -5.11
C CYS A 299 10.04 -13.27 -4.78
N LEU A 300 9.05 -12.68 -4.10
CA LEU A 300 7.80 -13.37 -3.84
C LEU A 300 7.19 -13.86 -5.17
N ASP A 301 7.11 -13.02 -6.20
CA ASP A 301 6.36 -13.28 -7.46
C ASP A 301 6.93 -14.51 -8.15
N VAL A 302 8.25 -14.54 -8.17
CA VAL A 302 9.08 -15.59 -8.73
C VAL A 302 9.02 -16.90 -7.94
N LEU A 303 8.87 -16.81 -6.62
CA LEU A 303 8.72 -17.98 -5.76
C LEU A 303 7.32 -18.58 -5.95
N ARG A 304 7.22 -19.55 -6.85
CA ARG A 304 6.06 -20.44 -7.03
C ARG A 304 6.03 -21.48 -5.92
N LEU A 305 5.58 -21.06 -4.73
CA LEU A 305 5.58 -21.88 -3.52
C LEU A 305 4.34 -22.78 -3.53
N GLU A 306 4.48 -23.95 -4.15
CA GLU A 306 3.38 -24.91 -4.31
C GLU A 306 3.22 -25.81 -3.08
N SER A 307 4.31 -26.07 -2.36
CA SER A 307 4.34 -27.03 -1.25
C SER A 307 4.56 -26.39 0.12
N GLU A 308 4.09 -27.07 1.16
CA GLU A 308 4.27 -26.66 2.56
C GLU A 308 5.75 -26.55 2.95
N ALA A 309 6.59 -27.44 2.41
CA ALA A 309 8.02 -27.48 2.68
C ALA A 309 8.73 -26.23 2.12
N GLU A 310 8.38 -25.80 0.91
CA GLU A 310 8.90 -24.59 0.30
C GLU A 310 8.48 -23.35 1.10
N TRP A 311 7.20 -23.23 1.48
CA TRP A 311 6.75 -22.16 2.37
C TRP A 311 7.52 -22.14 3.69
N SER A 312 7.75 -23.30 4.29
CA SER A 312 8.49 -23.42 5.56
C SER A 312 9.95 -22.98 5.42
N ALA A 313 10.58 -23.23 4.28
CA ALA A 313 11.95 -22.82 4.01
C ALA A 313 12.08 -21.30 3.81
N VAL A 314 11.11 -20.68 3.14
CA VAL A 314 11.20 -19.26 2.77
C VAL A 314 10.56 -18.33 3.82
N TRP A 315 9.62 -18.81 4.64
CA TRP A 315 8.96 -17.96 5.64
C TRP A 315 9.89 -17.17 6.57
N PRO A 316 10.96 -17.77 7.12
CA PRO A 316 11.92 -17.05 7.97
C PRO A 316 12.64 -15.89 7.24
N LEU A 317 12.63 -15.89 5.91
CA LEU A 317 13.24 -14.83 5.09
C LEU A 317 12.25 -13.73 4.72
N ILE A 318 10.95 -14.05 4.60
CA ILE A 318 9.91 -13.11 4.15
C ILE A 318 9.20 -12.42 5.32
N VAL A 319 8.83 -13.17 6.35
CA VAL A 319 7.95 -12.66 7.42
C VAL A 319 8.58 -11.47 8.15
N PRO A 320 9.86 -11.51 8.59
CA PRO A 320 10.43 -10.36 9.30
C PRO A 320 10.43 -9.08 8.45
N PRO A 321 10.91 -9.08 7.19
CA PRO A 321 10.80 -7.90 6.31
C PRO A 321 9.37 -7.36 6.17
N LEU A 322 8.37 -8.23 5.97
CA LEU A 322 6.98 -7.80 5.83
C LEU A 322 6.46 -7.14 7.11
N LEU A 323 6.72 -7.73 8.28
CA LEU A 323 6.30 -7.15 9.55
C LEU A 323 7.01 -5.83 9.81
N THR A 324 8.31 -5.72 9.52
CA THR A 324 9.04 -4.46 9.64
C THR A 324 8.44 -3.37 8.76
N LEU A 325 8.03 -3.69 7.53
CA LEU A 325 7.37 -2.73 6.64
C LEU A 325 5.98 -2.33 7.17
N LEU A 326 5.16 -3.29 7.59
CA LEU A 326 3.80 -3.04 8.10
C LEU A 326 3.79 -2.23 9.40
N GLU A 327 4.79 -2.43 10.27
CA GLU A 327 4.90 -1.74 11.56
C GLU A 327 5.77 -0.48 11.49
N HIS A 328 6.25 -0.12 10.29
CA HIS A 328 7.16 1.00 10.10
C HIS A 328 6.54 2.33 10.55
N PRO A 329 7.25 3.22 11.26
CA PRO A 329 6.66 4.48 11.75
C PRO A 329 6.12 5.39 10.63
N GLN A 330 6.81 5.43 9.49
CA GLN A 330 6.41 6.22 8.33
C GLN A 330 5.32 5.52 7.48
N PRO A 331 4.17 6.17 7.21
CA PRO A 331 3.03 5.57 6.50
C PRO A 331 3.33 5.01 5.11
N ARG A 332 4.24 5.64 4.35
CA ARG A 332 4.63 5.16 3.01
C ARG A 332 5.19 3.74 2.99
N PHE A 333 5.98 3.35 4.01
CA PHE A 333 6.53 2.01 4.11
C PHE A 333 5.47 1.00 4.56
N ARG A 334 4.56 1.43 5.45
CA ARG A 334 3.36 0.64 5.81
C ARG A 334 2.47 0.38 4.62
N LEU A 335 2.30 1.38 3.75
CA LEU A 335 1.56 1.25 2.50
C LEU A 335 2.24 0.21 1.61
N ARG A 336 3.55 0.30 1.41
CA ARG A 336 4.30 -0.68 0.63
C ARG A 336 4.21 -2.09 1.21
N GLY A 337 4.36 -2.24 2.52
CA GLY A 337 4.16 -3.52 3.21
C GLY A 337 2.75 -4.07 3.00
N SER A 338 1.73 -3.21 3.10
CA SER A 338 0.33 -3.58 2.89
C SER A 338 0.06 -4.01 1.45
N VAL A 339 0.63 -3.33 0.46
CA VAL A 339 0.56 -3.72 -0.96
C VAL A 339 1.17 -5.11 -1.17
N VAL A 340 2.39 -5.35 -0.65
CA VAL A 340 3.06 -6.64 -0.82
C VAL A 340 2.27 -7.77 -0.14
N VAL A 341 1.75 -7.54 1.06
CA VAL A 341 0.92 -8.52 1.77
C VAL A 341 -0.40 -8.76 1.07
N HIS A 342 -1.09 -7.70 0.64
CA HIS A 342 -2.34 -7.83 -0.10
C HIS A 342 -2.14 -8.65 -1.37
N TRP A 343 -1.07 -8.37 -2.10
CA TRP A 343 -0.74 -9.09 -3.31
C TRP A 343 -0.34 -10.55 -3.04
N LEU A 344 0.47 -10.82 -2.00
CA LEU A 344 0.81 -12.17 -1.55
C LEU A 344 -0.45 -13.01 -1.26
N LEU A 345 -1.45 -12.40 -0.63
CA LEU A 345 -2.71 -13.05 -0.28
C LEU A 345 -3.69 -13.16 -1.48
N ARG A 346 -3.52 -12.37 -2.54
CA ARG A 346 -4.38 -12.38 -3.73
C ARG A 346 -3.97 -13.37 -4.80
N ARG A 347 -2.85 -14.08 -4.64
CA ARG A 347 -2.33 -14.99 -5.66
C ARG A 347 -3.36 -16.00 -6.13
N PRO A 348 -3.69 -16.04 -7.43
CA PRO A 348 -4.61 -17.04 -7.95
C PRO A 348 -3.93 -18.41 -7.98
N GLY A 349 -4.63 -19.48 -7.61
CA GLY A 349 -4.17 -20.85 -7.87
C GLY A 349 -4.45 -21.86 -6.75
N ARG A 350 -4.01 -23.11 -6.99
CA ARG A 350 -4.09 -24.23 -6.03
C ARG A 350 -3.29 -23.96 -4.74
N GLU A 351 -2.32 -23.05 -4.81
CA GLU A 351 -1.46 -22.62 -3.71
C GLU A 351 -2.25 -21.96 -2.56
N GLN A 352 -3.43 -21.39 -2.83
CA GLN A 352 -4.23 -20.69 -1.81
C GLN A 352 -4.59 -21.59 -0.62
N GLY A 353 -4.90 -22.87 -0.88
CA GLY A 353 -5.21 -23.82 0.19
C GLY A 353 -3.99 -24.12 1.07
N VAL A 354 -2.81 -24.26 0.46
CA VAL A 354 -1.55 -24.51 1.18
C VAL A 354 -1.16 -23.29 2.00
N LEU A 355 -1.22 -22.10 1.39
CA LEU A 355 -0.94 -20.83 2.05
C LEU A 355 -1.89 -20.60 3.23
N GLY A 356 -3.20 -20.76 3.05
CA GLY A 356 -4.18 -20.62 4.14
C GLY A 356 -3.91 -21.56 5.32
N THR A 357 -3.65 -22.84 5.03
CA THR A 357 -3.29 -23.85 6.04
C THR A 357 -2.01 -23.46 6.78
N MET A 358 -1.01 -22.96 6.04
CA MET A 358 0.25 -22.51 6.61
C MET A 358 0.07 -21.28 7.51
N LEU A 359 -0.70 -20.28 7.08
CA LEU A 359 -0.97 -19.06 7.84
C LEU A 359 -1.63 -19.37 9.19
N VAL A 360 -2.60 -20.29 9.20
CA VAL A 360 -3.28 -20.75 10.42
C VAL A 360 -2.31 -21.51 11.33
N ARG A 361 -1.63 -22.53 10.78
CA ARG A 361 -0.79 -23.44 11.58
C ARG A 361 0.43 -22.75 12.19
N THR A 362 1.07 -21.85 11.44
CA THR A 362 2.28 -21.14 11.90
C THR A 362 1.97 -19.96 12.81
N GLY A 363 0.71 -19.50 12.85
CA GLY A 363 0.31 -18.27 13.52
C GLY A 363 0.75 -16.99 12.79
N ILE A 364 1.31 -17.09 11.57
CA ILE A 364 1.68 -15.92 10.76
C ILE A 364 0.44 -15.10 10.39
N GLY A 365 -0.70 -15.76 10.16
CA GLY A 365 -1.95 -15.07 9.84
C GLY A 365 -2.33 -14.03 10.89
N SER A 366 -2.33 -14.40 12.17
CA SER A 366 -2.68 -13.47 13.26
C SER A 366 -1.63 -12.37 13.49
N LEU A 367 -0.37 -12.60 13.12
CA LEU A 367 0.67 -11.56 13.13
C LEU A 367 0.41 -10.52 12.03
N LEU A 368 0.14 -10.97 10.80
CA LEU A 368 -0.20 -10.09 9.69
C LEU A 368 -1.48 -9.30 9.97
N GLU A 369 -2.51 -9.96 10.50
CA GLU A 369 -3.76 -9.33 10.92
C GLU A 369 -3.51 -8.17 11.88
N ARG A 370 -2.77 -8.42 12.98
CA ARG A 370 -2.46 -7.39 13.97
C ARG A 370 -1.67 -6.23 13.35
N ALA A 371 -0.67 -6.52 12.53
CA ALA A 371 0.15 -5.50 11.89
C ALA A 371 -0.67 -4.65 10.89
N LEU A 372 -1.60 -5.27 10.15
CA LEU A 372 -2.52 -4.56 9.25
C LEU A 372 -3.56 -3.72 10.02
N HIS A 373 -4.03 -4.16 11.18
CA HIS A 373 -4.96 -3.37 12.00
C HIS A 373 -4.33 -2.04 12.48
N VAL A 374 -3.03 -2.01 12.77
CA VAL A 374 -2.30 -0.77 13.08
C VAL A 374 -2.44 0.25 11.94
N ASN A 375 -2.53 -0.22 10.69
CA ASN A 375 -2.70 0.64 9.52
C ASN A 375 -4.11 1.23 9.40
N LEU A 376 -5.11 0.68 10.08
CA LEU A 376 -6.47 1.21 10.10
C LEU A 376 -6.65 2.33 11.14
N THR A 377 -5.86 2.29 12.21
CA THR A 377 -5.92 3.28 13.30
C THR A 377 -5.10 4.54 13.00
N TYR A 378 -3.92 4.40 12.38
CA TYR A 378 -2.96 5.49 12.23
C TYR A 378 -2.87 5.99 10.77
N ILE A 379 -3.94 6.65 10.30
CA ILE A 379 -4.10 7.12 8.90
C ILE A 379 -4.06 8.65 8.73
N HIS A 380 -3.02 9.30 9.27
CA HIS A 380 -2.96 10.77 9.29
C HIS A 380 -2.26 11.42 8.07
N ASP A 381 -1.57 10.63 7.25
CA ASP A 381 -0.81 11.14 6.11
C ASP A 381 -1.71 11.33 4.90
N GLU A 382 -1.88 12.58 4.46
CA GLU A 382 -2.82 12.91 3.39
C GLU A 382 -2.54 12.17 2.08
N LEU A 383 -1.26 11.92 1.77
CA LEU A 383 -0.82 11.31 0.52
C LEU A 383 -0.99 9.78 0.54
N CYS A 384 -0.67 9.13 1.65
CA CYS A 384 -0.63 7.67 1.75
C CYS A 384 -1.90 7.07 2.36
N ALA A 385 -2.65 7.81 3.19
CA ALA A 385 -3.74 7.26 3.98
C ALA A 385 -4.84 6.58 3.15
N PRO A 386 -5.33 7.14 2.02
CA PRO A 386 -6.36 6.47 1.22
C PRO A 386 -5.88 5.11 0.70
N ALA A 387 -4.71 5.08 0.06
CA ALA A 387 -4.13 3.84 -0.46
C ALA A 387 -3.79 2.86 0.67
N LEU A 388 -3.29 3.34 1.81
CA LEU A 388 -2.94 2.51 2.96
C LEU A 388 -4.18 1.79 3.49
N LEU A 389 -5.29 2.52 3.61
CA LEU A 389 -6.56 1.98 4.06
C LEU A 389 -7.10 0.94 3.07
N GLU A 390 -7.09 1.26 1.77
CA GLU A 390 -7.55 0.35 0.71
C GLU A 390 -6.78 -0.97 0.72
N GLN A 391 -5.44 -0.90 0.75
CA GLN A 391 -4.59 -2.08 0.70
C GLN A 391 -4.66 -2.88 2.00
N SER A 392 -4.80 -2.22 3.16
CA SER A 392 -4.91 -2.91 4.45
C SER A 392 -6.24 -3.64 4.59
N ILE A 393 -7.37 -3.01 4.23
CA ILE A 393 -8.68 -3.67 4.24
C ILE A 393 -8.71 -4.81 3.22
N GLY A 394 -8.16 -4.59 2.03
CA GLY A 394 -8.03 -5.63 1.00
C GLY A 394 -7.24 -6.84 1.50
N ALA A 395 -6.07 -6.60 2.12
CA ALA A 395 -5.26 -7.66 2.70
C ALA A 395 -5.99 -8.42 3.82
N LEU A 396 -6.60 -7.71 4.78
CA LEU A 396 -7.36 -8.32 5.88
C LEU A 396 -8.52 -9.17 5.36
N ARG A 397 -9.26 -8.67 4.38
CA ARG A 397 -10.33 -9.43 3.72
C ARG A 397 -9.79 -10.72 3.11
N GLN A 398 -8.69 -10.67 2.35
CA GLN A 398 -8.12 -11.87 1.75
C GLN A 398 -7.59 -12.85 2.79
N LEU A 399 -6.97 -12.34 3.85
CA LEU A 399 -6.51 -13.15 4.97
C LEU A 399 -7.68 -13.92 5.61
N ILE A 400 -8.82 -13.24 5.87
CA ILE A 400 -10.03 -13.88 6.39
C ILE A 400 -10.51 -14.96 5.42
N LEU A 401 -10.60 -14.67 4.13
CA LEU A 401 -11.08 -15.64 3.13
C LEU A 401 -10.17 -16.86 2.98
N LEU A 402 -8.85 -16.71 3.16
CA LEU A 402 -7.87 -17.79 3.08
C LEU A 402 -7.81 -18.65 4.36
N THR A 403 -8.06 -18.05 5.52
CA THR A 403 -7.88 -18.71 6.83
C THR A 403 -9.17 -19.25 7.45
N THR A 404 -10.32 -18.97 6.83
CA THR A 404 -11.65 -19.43 7.28
C THR A 404 -12.35 -20.21 6.19
N ALA A 405 -13.34 -21.04 6.53
CA ALA A 405 -14.13 -21.77 5.53
C ALA A 405 -15.24 -20.88 4.93
N PRO A 406 -15.73 -21.19 3.71
CA PRO A 406 -16.89 -20.52 3.12
C PRO A 406 -18.10 -20.50 4.05
N ILE A 407 -18.88 -19.41 4.00
CA ILE A 407 -20.13 -19.30 4.73
C ILE A 407 -21.14 -20.26 4.10
N VAL A 408 -21.58 -21.26 4.84
CA VAL A 408 -22.62 -22.19 4.39
C VAL A 408 -23.98 -21.64 4.81
N TYR A 409 -24.74 -21.15 3.84
CA TYR A 409 -26.11 -20.72 4.08
C TYR A 409 -27.02 -21.95 4.06
N ARG A 410 -27.58 -22.30 5.22
CA ARG A 410 -28.61 -23.34 5.28
C ARG A 410 -29.87 -22.79 4.64
N ASP A 411 -30.28 -23.39 3.52
CA ASP A 411 -31.61 -23.13 2.97
C ASP A 411 -32.64 -23.51 4.02
N ALA A 412 -33.55 -22.58 4.33
CA ALA A 412 -34.64 -22.78 5.28
C ALA A 412 -35.71 -23.73 4.72
N ALA A 413 -35.29 -24.85 4.12
CA ALA A 413 -36.19 -25.92 3.75
C ALA A 413 -36.80 -26.50 5.04
N PRO A 414 -38.12 -26.73 5.07
CA PRO A 414 -38.78 -27.29 6.24
C PRO A 414 -38.25 -28.71 6.49
N SER A 415 -37.46 -28.88 7.54
CA SER A 415 -36.86 -30.15 7.92
C SER A 415 -37.93 -31.14 8.39
N SER A 416 -38.05 -32.27 7.71
CA SER A 416 -38.62 -33.50 8.28
C SER A 416 -37.74 -33.97 9.45
N ASP A 417 -38.41 -34.44 10.51
CA ASP A 417 -37.91 -34.82 11.84
C ASP A 417 -36.90 -35.98 11.88
N VAL A 418 -35.71 -35.81 11.30
CA VAL A 418 -34.61 -36.76 11.51
C VAL A 418 -33.62 -36.20 12.54
N PRO A 419 -33.60 -36.71 13.78
CA PRO A 419 -32.64 -36.29 14.80
C PRO A 419 -31.24 -36.79 14.43
N SER A 420 -30.39 -35.90 13.91
CA SER A 420 -28.98 -36.16 13.64
C SER A 420 -28.14 -36.04 14.93
N THR A 421 -27.56 -37.16 15.36
CA THR A 421 -26.70 -37.36 16.56
C THR A 421 -25.20 -37.08 16.33
N ASP A 422 -24.84 -36.17 15.44
CA ASP A 422 -23.43 -35.81 15.21
C ASP A 422 -23.11 -34.45 15.86
N GLY A 423 -21.90 -34.36 16.44
CA GLY A 423 -21.47 -33.32 17.38
C GLY A 423 -21.50 -31.88 16.85
N PRO A 424 -21.08 -30.88 17.66
CA PRO A 424 -20.98 -29.51 17.18
C PRO A 424 -19.92 -29.46 16.08
N GLU A 425 -20.34 -29.69 14.83
CA GLU A 425 -19.56 -29.36 13.65
C GLU A 425 -19.18 -27.89 13.81
N ASP A 426 -17.89 -27.67 14.03
CA ASP A 426 -17.25 -26.37 14.16
C ASP A 426 -17.56 -25.63 12.85
N ASP A 427 -18.65 -24.85 12.85
CA ASP A 427 -19.16 -24.17 11.66
C ASP A 427 -18.14 -23.08 11.31
N CYS A 428 -17.15 -23.47 10.52
CA CYS A 428 -16.07 -22.61 10.10
C CYS A 428 -16.60 -21.39 9.29
N GLY A 429 -17.86 -21.43 8.83
CA GLY A 429 -18.58 -20.28 8.29
C GLY A 429 -18.92 -19.22 9.34
N GLN A 430 -19.21 -19.61 10.58
CA GLN A 430 -19.42 -18.69 11.71
C GLN A 430 -18.15 -17.86 11.97
N ARG A 431 -16.98 -18.51 11.99
CA ARG A 431 -15.70 -17.80 12.17
C ARG A 431 -15.43 -16.77 11.07
N ARG A 432 -15.72 -17.13 9.80
CA ARG A 432 -15.61 -16.18 8.68
C ARG A 432 -16.52 -14.98 8.88
N MET A 433 -17.78 -15.23 9.25
CA MET A 433 -18.76 -14.18 9.48
C MET A 433 -18.34 -13.25 10.63
N ASP A 434 -17.88 -13.80 11.76
CA ASP A 434 -17.43 -13.01 12.90
C ASP A 434 -16.18 -12.18 12.58
N ALA A 435 -15.23 -12.75 11.82
CA ALA A 435 -14.05 -12.01 11.38
C ALA A 435 -14.39 -10.88 10.40
N LEU A 436 -15.30 -11.12 9.44
CA LEU A 436 -15.80 -10.07 8.55
C LEU A 436 -16.58 -8.98 9.31
N PHE A 437 -17.32 -9.35 10.36
CA PHE A 437 -17.99 -8.39 11.24
C PHE A 437 -17.00 -7.53 12.00
N SER A 438 -15.97 -8.13 12.59
CA SER A 438 -14.91 -7.38 13.27
C SER A 438 -14.19 -6.44 12.28
N LEU A 439 -13.90 -6.90 11.06
CA LEU A 439 -13.33 -6.01 10.02
C LEU A 439 -14.25 -4.82 9.70
N VAL A 440 -15.57 -5.04 9.57
CA VAL A 440 -16.52 -3.95 9.35
C VAL A 440 -16.57 -3.01 10.56
N SER A 441 -16.74 -3.53 11.78
CA SER A 441 -16.93 -2.69 12.98
C SER A 441 -15.65 -2.03 13.46
N GLU A 442 -14.59 -2.80 13.66
CA GLU A 442 -13.33 -2.38 14.25
C GLU A 442 -12.34 -1.87 13.22
N GLY A 443 -12.50 -2.21 11.95
CA GLY A 443 -11.64 -1.73 10.88
C GLY A 443 -12.25 -0.58 10.08
N VAL A 444 -13.46 -0.75 9.55
CA VAL A 444 -14.05 0.21 8.60
C VAL A 444 -14.81 1.32 9.34
N LEU A 445 -15.75 0.95 10.20
CA LEU A 445 -16.61 1.89 10.93
C LEU A 445 -15.87 2.62 12.06
N SER A 446 -14.89 1.97 12.71
CA SER A 446 -14.08 2.64 13.74
C SER A 446 -13.27 3.78 13.13
N THR A 447 -12.64 3.57 11.97
CA THR A 447 -11.87 4.58 11.26
C THR A 447 -12.73 5.78 10.89
N TRP A 448 -14.02 5.57 10.57
CA TRP A 448 -14.99 6.66 10.35
C TRP A 448 -15.20 7.57 11.55
N SER A 449 -15.12 7.03 12.76
CA SER A 449 -15.25 7.83 13.99
C SER A 449 -14.08 8.80 14.20
N TYR A 450 -12.93 8.54 13.54
CA TYR A 450 -11.71 9.33 13.64
C TYR A 450 -11.46 10.26 12.43
N LEU A 451 -12.35 10.25 11.43
CA LEU A 451 -12.22 11.15 10.29
C LEU A 451 -12.33 12.63 10.72
N PRO A 452 -11.56 13.55 10.11
CA PRO A 452 -11.68 14.97 10.40
C PRO A 452 -13.11 15.43 10.09
N LEU A 453 -13.78 16.06 11.06
CA LEU A 453 -15.15 16.55 10.88
C LEU A 453 -15.16 18.05 10.50
N PRO A 454 -15.95 18.47 9.50
CA PRO A 454 -16.71 17.64 8.57
C PRO A 454 -15.79 17.00 7.50
N PRO A 455 -15.96 15.71 7.17
CA PRO A 455 -15.03 14.99 6.27
C PRO A 455 -15.04 15.55 4.84
N ALA A 456 -16.13 16.20 4.43
CA ALA A 456 -16.22 16.84 3.12
C ALA A 456 -15.29 18.06 2.96
N SER A 457 -14.89 18.74 4.04
CA SER A 457 -14.12 20.00 3.96
C SER A 457 -12.64 19.80 3.64
N THR A 458 -12.09 18.60 3.87
CA THR A 458 -10.67 18.29 3.65
C THR A 458 -10.52 17.32 2.47
N GLN A 459 -9.45 17.45 1.68
CA GLN A 459 -9.18 16.50 0.59
C GLN A 459 -8.98 15.09 1.14
N LEU A 460 -8.17 14.93 2.18
CA LEU A 460 -8.02 13.67 2.91
C LEU A 460 -9.37 13.03 3.31
N GLY A 461 -10.28 13.81 3.92
CA GLY A 461 -11.59 13.28 4.34
C GLY A 461 -12.47 12.82 3.17
N ARG A 462 -12.35 13.46 2.01
CA ARG A 462 -13.02 13.05 0.77
C ARG A 462 -12.46 11.75 0.21
N ASP A 463 -11.14 11.65 0.12
CA ASP A 463 -10.47 10.46 -0.41
C ASP A 463 -10.71 9.24 0.48
N LEU A 464 -10.64 9.41 1.81
CA LEU A 464 -10.96 8.35 2.78
C LEU A 464 -12.41 7.91 2.68
N THR A 465 -13.34 8.83 2.43
CA THR A 465 -14.76 8.48 2.24
C THR A 465 -14.96 7.57 1.03
N THR A 466 -14.33 7.89 -0.10
CA THR A 466 -14.39 7.06 -1.32
C THR A 466 -13.86 5.65 -1.08
N VAL A 467 -12.63 5.55 -0.52
CA VAL A 467 -12.00 4.25 -0.20
C VAL A 467 -12.89 3.43 0.72
N THR A 468 -13.43 4.06 1.76
CA THR A 468 -14.18 3.32 2.75
C THR A 468 -15.57 2.90 2.26
N CYS A 469 -16.22 3.69 1.42
CA CYS A 469 -17.46 3.26 0.76
C CYS A 469 -17.22 2.05 -0.15
N SER A 470 -16.14 2.07 -0.94
CA SER A 470 -15.75 0.95 -1.80
C SER A 470 -15.47 -0.33 -0.99
N ALA A 471 -14.72 -0.20 0.09
CA ALA A 471 -14.45 -1.30 1.02
C ALA A 471 -15.75 -1.86 1.63
N TYR A 472 -16.64 -0.98 2.09
CA TYR A 472 -17.91 -1.39 2.70
C TYR A 472 -18.81 -2.13 1.71
N ILE A 473 -18.90 -1.65 0.46
CA ILE A 473 -19.65 -2.33 -0.61
C ILE A 473 -19.09 -3.73 -0.83
N THR A 474 -17.76 -3.85 -0.94
CA THR A 474 -17.08 -5.14 -1.13
C THR A 474 -17.38 -6.11 0.01
N LEU A 475 -17.25 -5.67 1.27
CA LEU A 475 -17.55 -6.51 2.45
C LEU A 475 -19.04 -6.85 2.56
N THR A 476 -19.92 -5.97 2.09
CA THR A 476 -21.36 -6.26 2.01
C THR A 476 -21.64 -7.40 1.03
N HIS A 477 -20.91 -7.47 -0.09
CA HIS A 477 -21.02 -8.60 -1.00
C HIS A 477 -20.53 -9.92 -0.37
N ASP A 478 -19.49 -9.89 0.46
CA ASP A 478 -18.99 -11.10 1.13
C ASP A 478 -19.90 -11.61 2.23
N LEU A 479 -20.65 -10.72 2.86
CA LEU A 479 -21.60 -11.03 3.92
C LEU A 479 -23.01 -11.38 3.38
N ALA A 480 -23.25 -11.14 2.09
CA ALA A 480 -24.51 -11.44 1.44
C ALA A 480 -24.58 -12.92 1.01
N PRO A 481 -25.75 -13.57 1.14
CA PRO A 481 -25.93 -14.92 0.62
C PRO A 481 -25.74 -14.96 -0.91
N PRO A 482 -25.19 -16.04 -1.48
CA PRO A 482 -24.93 -16.15 -2.92
C PRO A 482 -26.20 -16.26 -3.78
N SER A 483 -27.38 -16.40 -3.16
CA SER A 483 -28.64 -16.58 -3.89
C SER A 483 -29.12 -15.27 -4.52
N PRO A 484 -29.22 -15.19 -5.87
CA PRO A 484 -29.68 -13.98 -6.57
C PRO A 484 -31.17 -13.70 -6.36
N ALA A 485 -31.95 -14.69 -5.90
CA ALA A 485 -33.39 -14.55 -5.68
C ALA A 485 -33.70 -13.61 -4.51
N HIS A 486 -32.76 -13.43 -3.58
CA HIS A 486 -32.87 -12.50 -2.47
C HIS A 486 -31.48 -11.96 -2.17
N ALA A 487 -31.07 -10.90 -2.86
CA ALA A 487 -30.07 -10.01 -2.28
C ALA A 487 -30.64 -9.62 -0.90
N ARG A 488 -30.04 -10.16 0.16
CA ARG A 488 -30.34 -9.81 1.53
C ARG A 488 -29.06 -9.22 2.07
N LEU A 489 -29.18 -8.21 2.93
CA LEU A 489 -28.06 -7.57 3.63
C LEU A 489 -27.23 -8.62 4.37
N GLY A 490 -27.84 -9.78 4.66
CA GLY A 490 -27.18 -10.90 5.29
C GLY A 490 -26.66 -10.43 6.64
N GLY A 491 -25.35 -10.56 6.84
CA GLY A 491 -24.72 -10.11 8.07
C GLY A 491 -24.65 -8.58 8.27
N THR A 492 -24.68 -7.78 7.20
CA THR A 492 -24.51 -6.31 7.33
C THR A 492 -25.70 -5.59 7.95
N ALA A 493 -26.86 -6.25 8.04
CA ALA A 493 -28.04 -5.69 8.70
C ALA A 493 -27.75 -5.23 10.15
N ARG A 494 -26.79 -5.87 10.83
CA ARG A 494 -26.36 -5.49 12.19
C ARG A 494 -25.73 -4.10 12.28
N PHE A 495 -25.15 -3.62 11.18
CA PHE A 495 -24.46 -2.35 11.10
C PHE A 495 -25.26 -1.26 10.38
N LEU A 496 -26.49 -1.58 9.95
CA LEU A 496 -27.31 -0.70 9.14
C LEU A 496 -27.56 0.63 9.84
N ASP A 497 -27.94 0.61 11.12
CA ASP A 497 -28.24 1.83 11.89
C ASP A 497 -27.04 2.79 11.94
N VAL A 498 -25.84 2.28 12.27
CA VAL A 498 -24.61 3.08 12.36
C VAL A 498 -24.19 3.60 11.00
N SER A 499 -24.34 2.76 9.96
CA SER A 499 -23.95 3.12 8.59
C SER A 499 -24.88 4.19 8.03
N LEU A 500 -26.19 4.05 8.19
CA LEU A 500 -27.15 5.07 7.78
C LEU A 500 -26.95 6.38 8.54
N ASP A 501 -26.70 6.32 9.86
CA ASP A 501 -26.41 7.53 10.62
C ASP A 501 -25.19 8.26 10.06
N TRP A 502 -24.08 7.55 9.82
CA TRP A 502 -22.88 8.18 9.25
C TRP A 502 -23.12 8.75 7.84
N LEU A 503 -23.69 7.96 6.92
CA LEU A 503 -23.91 8.39 5.53
C LEU A 503 -24.79 9.65 5.45
N PHE A 504 -25.88 9.68 6.22
CA PHE A 504 -26.85 10.76 6.13
C PHE A 504 -26.52 11.93 7.05
N ARG A 505 -26.12 11.67 8.30
CA ARG A 505 -25.84 12.72 9.29
C ARG A 505 -24.45 13.31 9.11
N SER A 506 -23.42 12.49 8.86
CA SER A 506 -22.04 12.97 8.80
C SER A 506 -21.62 13.43 7.41
N TRP A 507 -22.12 12.80 6.34
CA TRP A 507 -21.77 13.16 4.96
C TRP A 507 -22.85 14.01 4.27
N LEU A 508 -23.99 13.42 3.90
CA LEU A 508 -24.97 14.08 3.01
C LEU A 508 -25.57 15.37 3.61
N ALA A 509 -25.70 15.46 4.94
CA ALA A 509 -26.18 16.69 5.58
C ALA A 509 -25.15 17.83 5.61
N HIS A 510 -23.87 17.57 5.34
CA HIS A 510 -22.75 18.51 5.53
C HIS A 510 -21.94 18.80 4.26
N VAL A 511 -22.22 18.11 3.15
CA VAL A 511 -21.54 18.37 1.87
C VAL A 511 -21.96 19.73 1.30
N ALA A 512 -21.00 20.63 1.12
CA ALA A 512 -21.24 22.00 0.64
C ALA A 512 -21.05 22.17 -0.88
N PHE A 513 -20.38 21.23 -1.54
CA PHE A 513 -20.00 21.31 -2.95
C PHE A 513 -19.15 22.55 -3.31
N ASP A 514 -18.20 22.90 -2.44
CA ASP A 514 -17.21 23.96 -2.66
C ASP A 514 -16.10 23.53 -3.64
N HIS A 515 -15.98 22.23 -3.88
CA HIS A 515 -14.98 21.63 -4.76
C HIS A 515 -15.60 20.53 -5.65
N THR A 516 -15.13 20.39 -6.89
CA THR A 516 -15.65 19.39 -7.84
C THR A 516 -15.34 17.95 -7.44
N ASP A 517 -14.29 17.74 -6.66
CA ASP A 517 -13.88 16.44 -6.11
C ASP A 517 -14.81 15.94 -5.00
N GLN A 518 -15.75 16.76 -4.49
CA GLN A 518 -16.80 16.32 -3.54
C GLN A 518 -17.90 15.50 -4.21
N LEU A 519 -18.02 15.58 -5.53
CA LEU A 519 -19.08 14.93 -6.28
C LEU A 519 -18.90 13.40 -6.30
N GLU A 520 -17.71 12.91 -6.62
CA GLU A 520 -17.42 11.48 -6.72
C GLU A 520 -17.62 10.73 -5.39
N PRO A 521 -17.07 11.17 -4.24
CA PRO A 521 -17.33 10.54 -2.96
C PRO A 521 -18.82 10.58 -2.59
N THR A 522 -19.54 11.65 -2.96
CA THR A 522 -20.99 11.74 -2.73
C THR A 522 -21.76 10.71 -3.56
N LEU A 523 -21.37 10.48 -4.81
CA LEU A 523 -21.95 9.41 -5.64
C LEU A 523 -21.66 8.03 -5.06
N ALA A 524 -20.45 7.80 -4.52
CA ALA A 524 -20.11 6.55 -3.83
C ALA A 524 -20.96 6.34 -2.57
N VAL A 525 -21.16 7.40 -1.77
CA VAL A 525 -22.05 7.40 -0.59
C VAL A 525 -23.50 7.09 -0.99
N LEU A 526 -24.00 7.69 -2.08
CA LEU A 526 -25.35 7.41 -2.58
C LEU A 526 -25.50 5.97 -3.08
N ALA A 527 -24.50 5.45 -3.80
CA ALA A 527 -24.50 4.07 -4.26
C ALA A 527 -24.51 3.08 -3.09
N LEU A 528 -23.70 3.33 -2.05
CA LEU A 528 -23.71 2.54 -0.82
C LEU A 528 -25.06 2.64 -0.10
N ALA A 529 -25.62 3.85 0.05
CA ALA A 529 -26.92 4.04 0.69
C ALA A 529 -28.04 3.30 -0.05
N GLN A 530 -28.09 3.38 -1.38
CA GLN A 530 -29.05 2.64 -2.21
C GLN A 530 -28.89 1.13 -2.03
N ARG A 531 -27.65 0.63 -1.95
CA ARG A 531 -27.37 -0.79 -1.71
C ARG A 531 -27.86 -1.24 -0.33
N LEU A 532 -27.62 -0.44 0.70
CA LEU A 532 -28.08 -0.73 2.08
C LEU A 532 -29.61 -0.67 2.23
N LEU A 533 -30.27 0.11 1.37
CA LEU A 533 -31.73 0.24 1.30
C LEU A 533 -32.34 -0.66 0.20
N ALA A 534 -31.56 -1.56 -0.40
CA ALA A 534 -32.07 -2.47 -1.43
C ALA A 534 -32.86 -3.64 -0.85
N ASP A 535 -32.77 -3.92 0.44
CA ASP A 535 -33.38 -5.13 1.01
C ASP A 535 -34.49 -4.79 2.00
N ASP A 536 -35.14 -5.82 2.55
CA ASP A 536 -36.35 -5.78 3.39
C ASP A 536 -36.18 -5.07 4.77
N ALA A 537 -35.33 -4.05 4.81
CA ALA A 537 -34.99 -3.18 5.93
C ALA A 537 -36.12 -2.21 6.30
N SER A 538 -37.37 -2.52 5.97
CA SER A 538 -38.52 -1.61 6.10
C SER A 538 -38.66 -0.98 7.50
N ALA A 539 -38.35 -1.75 8.56
CA ALA A 539 -38.40 -1.25 9.93
C ALA A 539 -37.30 -0.21 10.24
N ALA A 540 -36.05 -0.49 9.84
CA ALA A 540 -34.94 0.43 10.04
C ALA A 540 -35.12 1.69 9.16
N THR A 541 -35.50 1.51 7.90
CA THR A 541 -35.74 2.63 6.97
C THR A 541 -36.79 3.60 7.50
N ARG A 542 -37.92 3.12 8.06
CA ARG A 542 -38.94 3.99 8.66
C ARG A 542 -38.38 4.85 9.80
N ARG A 543 -37.50 4.28 10.64
CA ARG A 543 -36.83 5.02 11.72
C ARG A 543 -35.96 6.16 11.19
N PHE A 544 -35.22 5.91 10.09
CA PHE A 544 -34.31 6.89 9.50
C PHE A 544 -34.93 7.77 8.43
N THR A 545 -36.20 7.56 8.03
CA THR A 545 -36.83 8.28 6.92
C THR A 545 -36.76 9.79 7.11
N GLY A 546 -36.98 10.30 8.33
CA GLY A 546 -36.84 11.74 8.59
C GLY A 546 -35.42 12.27 8.38
N LEU A 547 -34.40 11.52 8.81
CA LEU A 547 -33.00 11.87 8.62
C LEU A 547 -32.64 11.84 7.12
N ILE A 548 -33.01 10.76 6.43
CA ILE A 548 -32.75 10.56 4.99
C ILE A 548 -33.31 11.73 4.18
N LEU A 549 -34.60 12.05 4.35
CA LEU A 549 -35.25 13.13 3.60
C LEU A 549 -34.61 14.49 3.91
N SER A 550 -34.29 14.78 5.18
CA SER A 550 -33.63 16.03 5.55
C SER A 550 -32.24 16.15 4.92
N SER A 551 -31.44 15.08 4.95
CA SER A 551 -30.09 15.07 4.39
C SER A 551 -30.08 15.13 2.87
N VAL A 552 -30.99 14.43 2.18
CA VAL A 552 -31.15 14.50 0.72
C VAL A 552 -31.57 15.91 0.29
N ALA A 553 -32.53 16.53 0.98
CA ALA A 553 -32.96 17.89 0.70
C ALA A 553 -31.81 18.89 0.87
N LYS A 554 -31.05 18.80 1.97
CA LYS A 554 -29.87 19.65 2.21
C LYS A 554 -28.80 19.47 1.13
N CYS A 555 -28.44 18.22 0.84
CA CYS A 555 -27.47 17.90 -0.21
C CYS A 555 -27.87 18.51 -1.56
N TRP A 556 -29.14 18.36 -1.96
CA TRP A 556 -29.64 18.94 -3.21
C TRP A 556 -29.62 20.47 -3.21
N ILE A 557 -30.06 21.10 -2.12
CA ILE A 557 -30.02 22.56 -1.99
C ILE A 557 -28.59 23.08 -2.12
N CYS A 558 -27.63 22.47 -1.41
CA CYS A 558 -26.22 22.81 -1.51
C CYS A 558 -25.70 22.60 -2.95
N ALA A 559 -26.10 21.53 -3.64
CA ALA A 559 -25.72 21.28 -5.03
C ALA A 559 -26.29 22.34 -6.00
N VAL A 560 -27.53 22.81 -5.78
CA VAL A 560 -28.15 23.89 -6.57
C VAL A 560 -27.47 25.23 -6.30
N GLU A 561 -27.08 25.49 -5.05
CA GLU A 561 -26.44 26.75 -4.64
C GLU A 561 -24.94 26.81 -4.98
N SER A 562 -24.31 25.66 -5.24
CA SER A 562 -22.91 25.59 -5.60
C SER A 562 -22.62 26.36 -6.89
N ARG A 563 -21.61 27.24 -6.81
CA ARG A 563 -21.09 28.00 -7.97
C ARG A 563 -20.54 27.08 -9.05
N LEU A 564 -20.11 25.87 -8.66
CA LEU A 564 -19.53 24.87 -9.55
C LEU A 564 -20.56 24.16 -10.42
N ARG A 565 -21.86 24.31 -10.16
CA ARG A 565 -22.93 23.69 -10.96
C ARG A 565 -22.86 24.09 -12.44
N SER A 566 -22.44 25.31 -12.72
CA SER A 566 -22.26 25.84 -14.08
C SER A 566 -21.17 25.11 -14.90
N SER A 567 -20.28 24.36 -14.25
CA SER A 567 -19.22 23.59 -14.94
C SER A 567 -19.74 22.38 -15.74
N GLY A 568 -20.99 21.96 -15.51
CA GLY A 568 -21.65 20.88 -16.26
C GLY A 568 -21.09 19.47 -16.03
N LEU A 569 -20.04 19.29 -15.23
CA LEU A 569 -19.43 17.99 -15.01
C LEU A 569 -20.10 17.23 -13.85
N GLY A 570 -20.85 16.18 -14.18
CA GLY A 570 -21.29 15.11 -13.28
C GLY A 570 -22.51 15.41 -12.38
N TRP A 571 -23.05 16.63 -12.39
CA TRP A 571 -24.25 17.00 -11.62
C TRP A 571 -25.49 16.16 -11.96
N ASP A 572 -25.66 15.76 -13.21
CA ASP A 572 -26.72 14.84 -13.65
C ASP A 572 -26.58 13.46 -13.00
N GLY A 573 -25.36 13.05 -12.66
CA GLY A 573 -25.10 11.85 -11.88
C GLY A 573 -25.63 11.97 -10.46
N LEU A 574 -25.41 13.14 -9.83
CA LEU A 574 -25.86 13.42 -8.47
C LEU A 574 -27.39 13.51 -8.42
N GLU A 575 -28.00 14.25 -9.34
CA GLU A 575 -29.46 14.35 -9.46
C GLU A 575 -30.09 12.96 -9.61
N ARG A 576 -29.63 12.17 -10.59
CA ARG A 576 -30.12 10.79 -10.78
C ARG A 576 -29.89 9.92 -9.54
N GLY A 577 -28.75 10.06 -8.88
CA GLY A 577 -28.45 9.31 -7.64
C GLY A 577 -29.40 9.65 -6.49
N LEU A 578 -29.70 10.94 -6.28
CA LEU A 578 -30.63 11.41 -5.26
C LEU A 578 -32.07 11.01 -5.59
N SER A 579 -32.50 11.17 -6.84
CA SER A 579 -33.84 10.76 -7.29
C SER A 579 -34.04 9.26 -7.16
N ALA A 580 -33.07 8.45 -7.61
CA ALA A 580 -33.13 6.99 -7.46
C ALA A 580 -33.18 6.56 -5.99
N LEU A 581 -32.44 7.25 -5.11
CA LEU A 581 -32.51 7.03 -3.67
C LEU A 581 -33.91 7.37 -3.11
N LEU A 582 -34.52 8.50 -3.48
CA LEU A 582 -35.86 8.86 -3.04
C LEU A 582 -36.93 7.88 -3.52
N VAL A 583 -36.85 7.46 -4.79
CA VAL A 583 -37.70 6.38 -5.32
C VAL A 583 -37.57 5.15 -4.44
N ARG A 584 -36.34 4.74 -4.11
CA ARG A 584 -36.12 3.57 -3.28
C ARG A 584 -36.72 3.71 -1.88
N VAL A 585 -36.50 4.85 -1.24
CA VAL A 585 -37.01 5.12 0.12
C VAL A 585 -38.54 5.18 0.10
N SER A 586 -39.16 5.71 -0.97
CA SER A 586 -40.62 5.74 -1.14
C SER A 586 -41.24 4.35 -1.31
N GLN A 587 -40.53 3.41 -1.95
CA GLN A 587 -40.96 2.01 -2.06
C GLN A 587 -40.97 1.31 -0.69
N LEU A 588 -40.06 1.71 0.22
CA LEU A 588 -39.93 1.13 1.56
C LEU A 588 -40.84 1.80 2.60
N ASP A 589 -41.09 3.10 2.45
CA ASP A 589 -41.97 3.89 3.32
C ASP A 589 -42.89 4.79 2.48
N PRO A 590 -44.19 4.45 2.34
CA PRO A 590 -45.13 5.23 1.54
C PRO A 590 -45.40 6.64 2.10
N SER A 591 -45.02 6.92 3.36
CA SER A 591 -45.15 8.27 3.94
C SER A 591 -44.18 9.29 3.31
N VAL A 592 -43.14 8.81 2.63
CA VAL A 592 -42.10 9.63 1.99
C VAL A 592 -42.68 10.62 0.99
N GLU A 593 -43.63 10.20 0.15
CA GLU A 593 -44.22 11.06 -0.88
C GLU A 593 -44.93 12.26 -0.26
N ALA A 594 -45.76 12.03 0.77
CA ALA A 594 -46.46 13.08 1.48
C ALA A 594 -45.50 14.04 2.21
N ARG A 595 -44.46 13.49 2.84
CA ARG A 595 -43.45 14.29 3.57
C ARG A 595 -42.55 15.09 2.63
N TRP A 596 -42.15 14.50 1.50
CA TRP A 596 -41.36 15.19 0.49
C TRP A 596 -42.17 16.30 -0.17
N SER A 597 -43.46 16.06 -0.45
CA SER A 597 -44.37 17.10 -0.93
C SER A 597 -44.48 18.30 0.04
N GLN A 598 -44.40 18.06 1.35
CA GLN A 598 -44.32 19.15 2.33
C GLN A 598 -42.99 19.91 2.25
N LEU A 599 -41.87 19.21 2.04
CA LEU A 599 -40.57 19.87 1.83
C LEU A 599 -40.53 20.69 0.53
N VAL A 600 -41.10 20.18 -0.57
CA VAL A 600 -41.23 20.92 -1.85
C VAL A 600 -42.07 22.19 -1.68
N LYS A 601 -43.10 22.18 -0.82
CA LYS A 601 -43.86 23.40 -0.48
C LYS A 601 -43.00 24.45 0.25
N LEU A 602 -42.00 24.01 1.03
CA LEU A 602 -41.06 24.91 1.71
C LEU A 602 -39.96 25.41 0.76
N ASP A 603 -39.47 24.56 -0.13
CA ASP A 603 -38.47 24.91 -1.14
C ASP A 603 -38.78 24.23 -2.48
N LYS A 604 -39.26 25.03 -3.45
CA LYS A 604 -39.65 24.56 -4.79
C LYS A 604 -38.50 23.93 -5.57
N ARG A 605 -37.24 24.19 -5.21
CA ARG A 605 -36.07 23.61 -5.91
C ARG A 605 -35.99 22.09 -5.75
N LEU A 606 -36.64 21.53 -4.73
CA LEU A 606 -36.69 20.09 -4.46
C LEU A 606 -37.60 19.31 -5.43
N ASP A 607 -38.45 20.01 -6.20
CA ASP A 607 -39.43 19.41 -7.12
C ASP A 607 -38.79 18.53 -8.20
N VAL A 608 -37.57 18.89 -8.62
CA VAL A 608 -36.78 18.15 -9.63
C VAL A 608 -36.46 16.71 -9.19
N LEU A 609 -36.38 16.45 -7.88
CA LEU A 609 -36.08 15.12 -7.35
C LEU A 609 -37.33 14.24 -7.19
N LEU A 610 -38.53 14.77 -7.44
CA LEU A 610 -39.73 13.94 -7.44
C LEU A 610 -39.61 12.89 -8.57
N PRO A 611 -40.00 11.64 -8.31
CA PRO A 611 -40.16 10.67 -9.37
C PRO A 611 -41.17 11.24 -10.38
N SER A 612 -40.73 11.55 -11.59
CA SER A 612 -41.66 11.80 -12.69
C SER A 612 -42.42 10.51 -12.94
N HIS A 613 -43.68 10.49 -12.50
CA HIS A 613 -44.60 9.35 -12.60
C HIS A 613 -44.77 8.84 -14.04
#